data_AF-A0A6V8EYP1-F1
#
_entry.id   AF-A0A6V8EYP1-F1
#
_cell.length_a   1.000
_cell.length_b   1.000
_cell.length_c   1.000
_cell.angle_alpha   90.00
_cell.angle_beta   90.00
_cell.angle_gamma   90.00
#
_symmetry.space_group_name_H-M   'P 1'
#
loop_
_entity.id
_entity.type
_entity.pdbx_description
1 polymer ?
#
loop_
_entity_poly.entity_id
_entity_poly.type
_entity_poly.pdbx_seq_one_letter_code
_entity_poly.pdbx_strand_id
1 'polypeptide(L)'
;DDQAIYEWSGADVGYFLSIEYQKRTILDKSYRLRKNILEFSKKIANKIKNRVQKEFDPVDEGGNVFYYNNISDIPLNNEESYYFLARNNCFLKDFKSHLMKMGVMYRYKDKTSAAQPMMDAIRKYEWYRKNNIEGISRDLNLISRLKKDRQFNAPWYEAFEMELDESNYYRDIFKNKTDITKCSIDINTIHGVKGGEADNVVLRMDVTKRVFSNFDHSQETLDSELRCLYVALTRAKKNIHIVHPSSKFGYGQILCEEI
;
A
#
# COMPACT_ATOMS: atom_id res chain seq x y z
N ASP A 1 14.54 0.10 17.84
CA ASP A 1 15.46 -0.49 16.85
C ASP A 1 14.72 -1.30 15.78
N ASP A 2 13.97 -2.37 16.07
CA ASP A 2 13.36 -3.24 15.02
C ASP A 2 12.43 -2.52 14.02
N GLN A 3 11.85 -1.38 14.41
CA GLN A 3 10.98 -0.56 13.53
C GLN A 3 11.68 0.72 13.02
N ALA A 4 12.98 0.87 13.20
CA ALA A 4 13.73 2.02 12.70
C ALA A 4 13.99 1.85 11.19
N ILE A 5 13.30 2.66 10.38
CA ILE A 5 13.35 2.59 8.90
C ILE A 5 13.52 3.99 8.28
N TYR A 6 13.98 4.96 9.08
CA TYR A 6 14.23 6.34 8.65
C TYR A 6 15.73 6.69 8.75
N GLU A 7 16.61 5.69 8.62
CA GLU A 7 18.07 5.90 8.62
C GLU A 7 18.49 6.85 7.49
N TRP A 8 17.85 6.74 6.32
CA TRP A 8 18.03 7.66 5.20
C TRP A 8 17.61 9.12 5.50
N SER A 9 16.82 9.35 6.55
CA SER A 9 16.43 10.69 7.02
C SER A 9 17.25 11.17 8.22
N GLY A 10 18.32 10.43 8.59
CA GLY A 10 19.22 10.78 9.68
C GLY A 10 18.95 10.07 11.01
N ALA A 11 18.08 9.06 11.07
CA ALA A 11 17.93 8.24 12.27
C ALA A 11 19.13 7.29 12.44
N ASP A 12 19.75 7.26 13.62
CA ASP A 12 20.89 6.39 13.90
C ASP A 12 20.49 5.28 14.89
N VAL A 13 20.39 4.05 14.39
CA VAL A 13 20.06 2.87 15.21
C VAL A 13 21.25 2.44 16.06
N GLY A 14 22.47 2.57 15.54
CA GLY A 14 23.70 2.22 16.27
C GLY A 14 23.86 3.09 17.50
N TYR A 15 23.71 4.40 17.34
CA TYR A 15 23.68 5.35 18.45
C TYR A 15 22.58 5.01 19.45
N PHE A 16 21.34 4.79 18.99
CA PHE A 16 20.24 4.43 19.90
C PHE A 16 20.53 3.17 20.73
N LEU A 17 21.23 2.19 20.14
CA LEU A 17 21.59 0.95 20.82
C LEU A 17 22.78 1.09 21.76
N SER A 18 23.68 2.04 21.52
CA SER A 18 24.88 2.29 22.34
C SER A 18 24.69 3.30 23.46
N ILE A 19 23.52 3.97 23.54
CA ILE A 19 23.18 4.87 24.65
C ILE A 19 23.39 4.15 25.99
N GLU A 20 24.18 4.76 26.87
CA GLU A 20 24.35 4.30 28.25
C GLU A 20 23.07 4.50 29.06
N TYR A 21 22.73 3.50 29.87
CA TYR A 21 21.52 3.52 30.70
C TYR A 21 21.83 2.99 32.10
N GLN A 22 21.16 3.56 33.10
CA GLN A 22 21.20 3.04 34.48
C GLN A 22 20.36 1.76 34.62
N LYS A 23 19.22 1.69 33.91
CA LYS A 23 18.32 0.54 33.88
C LYS A 23 17.67 0.42 32.50
N ARG A 24 17.69 -0.78 31.94
CA ARG A 24 16.97 -1.13 30.71
C ARG A 24 15.82 -2.07 31.04
N THR A 25 14.62 -1.70 30.64
CA THR A 25 13.43 -2.57 30.74
C THR A 25 12.97 -2.91 29.33
N ILE A 26 12.83 -4.20 29.04
CA ILE A 26 12.30 -4.69 27.76
C ILE A 26 10.85 -5.06 27.99
N LEU A 27 9.95 -4.52 27.16
CA LEU A 27 8.54 -4.90 27.20
C LEU A 27 8.35 -6.23 26.47
N ASP A 28 7.65 -7.15 27.12
CA ASP A 28 7.49 -8.55 26.75
C ASP A 28 6.14 -8.88 26.13
N LYS A 29 5.22 -7.91 26.02
CA LYS A 29 3.88 -8.13 25.46
C LYS A 29 3.63 -7.32 24.20
N SER A 30 3.18 -7.99 23.14
CA SER A 30 2.62 -7.35 21.96
C SER A 30 1.15 -7.06 22.21
N TYR A 31 0.73 -5.80 22.03
CA TYR A 31 -0.67 -5.39 22.06
C TYR A 31 -1.34 -5.37 20.68
N ARG A 32 -0.60 -5.79 19.63
CA ARG A 32 -1.07 -5.72 18.25
C ARG A 32 -1.11 -7.07 17.53
N LEU A 33 -0.08 -7.89 17.71
CA LEU A 33 0.19 -9.02 16.82
C LEU A 33 -0.41 -10.30 17.37
N ARG A 34 -1.17 -11.00 16.52
CA ARG A 34 -1.59 -12.38 16.78
C ARG A 34 -0.41 -13.34 16.67
N LYS A 35 -0.52 -14.51 17.28
CA LYS A 35 0.53 -15.52 17.35
C LYS A 35 1.21 -15.83 16.01
N ASN A 36 0.45 -16.23 14.99
CA ASN A 36 1.05 -16.67 13.72
C ASN A 36 1.75 -15.52 12.98
N ILE A 37 1.19 -14.30 13.06
CA ILE A 37 1.81 -13.10 12.49
C ILE A 37 3.09 -12.74 13.24
N LEU A 38 3.06 -12.83 14.58
CA LEU A 38 4.21 -12.54 15.42
C LEU A 38 5.34 -13.52 15.16
N GLU A 39 5.05 -14.82 15.13
CA GLU A 39 6.02 -15.87 14.81
C GLU A 39 6.64 -15.66 13.42
N PHE A 40 5.80 -15.40 12.41
CA PHE A 40 6.29 -15.10 11.06
C PHE A 40 7.17 -13.84 11.02
N SER A 41 6.77 -12.78 11.71
CA SER A 41 7.54 -11.53 11.79
C SER A 41 8.86 -11.71 12.57
N LYS A 42 8.87 -12.54 13.63
CA LYS A 42 10.06 -12.86 14.41
C LYS A 42 11.12 -13.56 13.56
N LYS A 43 10.73 -14.44 12.63
CA LYS A 43 11.67 -15.09 11.69
C LYS A 43 12.48 -14.06 10.90
N ILE A 44 11.84 -12.98 10.44
CA ILE A 44 12.52 -11.87 9.77
C ILE A 44 13.37 -11.07 10.74
N ALA A 45 12.82 -10.71 11.90
CA ALA A 45 13.54 -9.92 12.90
C ALA A 45 14.81 -10.62 13.42
N ASN A 46 14.81 -11.95 13.52
CA ASN A 46 15.95 -12.73 13.98
C ASN A 46 17.12 -12.76 12.97
N LYS A 47 16.88 -12.40 11.70
CA LYS A 47 17.95 -12.23 10.70
C LYS A 47 18.68 -10.88 10.82
N ILE A 48 18.11 -9.91 11.56
CA ILE A 48 18.74 -8.61 11.83
C ILE A 48 19.83 -8.82 12.87
N LYS A 49 21.08 -8.46 12.55
CA LYS A 49 22.20 -8.65 13.49
C LYS A 49 22.29 -7.55 14.53
N ASN A 50 22.14 -6.30 14.12
CA ASN A 50 22.23 -5.14 15.00
C ASN A 50 20.85 -4.83 15.62
N ARG A 51 20.43 -5.64 16.60
CA ARG A 51 19.17 -5.44 17.31
C ARG A 51 19.25 -5.90 18.75
N VAL A 52 18.25 -5.52 19.51
CA VAL A 52 17.99 -6.05 20.84
C VAL A 52 17.03 -7.19 20.68
N GLN A 53 17.44 -8.37 21.15
CA GLN A 53 16.55 -9.52 21.18
C GLN A 53 15.41 -9.22 22.14
N LYS A 54 14.18 -9.43 21.65
CA LYS A 54 12.95 -9.20 22.39
C LYS A 54 12.07 -10.41 22.19
N GLU A 55 11.62 -10.96 23.30
CA GLU A 55 10.54 -11.93 23.30
C GLU A 55 9.24 -11.18 23.57
N PHE A 56 8.32 -11.32 22.63
CA PHE A 56 6.96 -10.81 22.77
C PHE A 56 6.00 -11.99 22.92
N ASP A 57 5.05 -11.85 23.84
CA ASP A 57 3.81 -12.62 23.88
C ASP A 57 2.79 -12.01 22.89
N PRO A 58 2.05 -12.84 22.14
CA PRO A 58 1.00 -12.36 21.26
C PRO A 58 -0.21 -11.81 22.04
N VAL A 59 -1.06 -11.04 21.36
CA VAL A 59 -2.35 -10.58 21.93
C VAL A 59 -3.32 -11.75 22.09
N ASP A 60 -3.46 -12.52 21.02
CA ASP A 60 -4.41 -13.60 20.84
C ASP A 60 -3.82 -14.67 19.91
N GLU A 61 -4.50 -15.82 19.88
CA GLU A 61 -4.20 -16.91 18.97
C GLU A 61 -4.62 -16.57 17.52
N GLY A 62 -4.01 -17.25 16.57
CA GLY A 62 -4.36 -17.18 15.15
C GLY A 62 -3.61 -16.11 14.35
N GLY A 63 -4.30 -15.58 13.34
CA GLY A 63 -3.72 -14.84 12.23
C GLY A 63 -3.21 -15.76 11.12
N ASN A 64 -3.18 -15.30 9.87
CA ASN A 64 -2.82 -16.15 8.73
C ASN A 64 -1.78 -15.48 7.83
N VAL A 65 -0.96 -16.31 7.18
CA VAL A 65 -0.02 -15.90 6.14
C VAL A 65 -0.35 -16.67 4.88
N PHE A 66 -0.72 -15.96 3.82
CA PHE A 66 -1.10 -16.51 2.52
C PHE A 66 -0.08 -16.09 1.46
N TYR A 67 0.10 -16.92 0.44
CA TYR A 67 1.07 -16.70 -0.63
C TYR A 67 0.36 -16.70 -1.99
N TYR A 68 0.71 -15.73 -2.83
CA TYR A 68 0.10 -15.51 -4.13
C TYR A 68 1.17 -15.21 -5.18
N ASN A 69 0.98 -15.70 -6.40
CA ASN A 69 1.81 -15.30 -7.53
C ASN A 69 1.34 -13.98 -8.13
N ASN A 70 0.04 -13.71 -8.10
CA ASN A 70 -0.54 -12.49 -8.64
C ASN A 70 -1.42 -11.79 -7.61
N ILE A 71 -1.42 -10.46 -7.65
CA ILE A 71 -2.31 -9.62 -6.84
C ILE A 71 -3.80 -9.92 -7.09
N SER A 72 -4.14 -10.38 -8.29
CA SER A 72 -5.52 -10.69 -8.68
C SER A 72 -6.13 -11.90 -7.98
N ASP A 73 -5.28 -12.76 -7.39
CA ASP A 73 -5.72 -13.98 -6.72
C ASP A 73 -6.11 -13.71 -5.25
N ILE A 74 -5.94 -12.47 -4.78
CA ILE A 74 -6.17 -12.07 -3.39
C ILE A 74 -7.66 -11.80 -3.16
N PRO A 75 -8.34 -12.56 -2.29
CA PRO A 75 -9.72 -12.28 -1.95
C PRO A 75 -9.81 -11.02 -1.07
N LEU A 76 -10.69 -10.08 -1.45
CA LEU A 76 -10.98 -8.88 -0.67
C LEU A 76 -12.29 -9.01 0.09
N ASN A 77 -12.27 -8.63 1.36
CA ASN A 77 -13.44 -8.51 2.22
C ASN A 77 -13.76 -7.02 2.43
N ASN A 78 -14.95 -6.59 1.99
CA ASN A 78 -15.36 -5.18 2.05
C ASN A 78 -15.57 -4.66 3.49
N GLU A 79 -15.66 -5.54 4.48
CA GLU A 79 -15.82 -5.17 5.90
C GLU A 79 -14.48 -5.00 6.62
N GLU A 80 -13.37 -5.36 5.98
CA GLU A 80 -12.05 -5.31 6.57
C GLU A 80 -11.17 -4.23 5.93
N SER A 81 -10.19 -3.77 6.72
CA SER A 81 -9.18 -2.82 6.27
C SER A 81 -7.98 -3.50 5.62
N TYR A 82 -7.44 -2.90 4.56
CA TYR A 82 -6.32 -3.45 3.79
C TYR A 82 -5.22 -2.43 3.59
N TYR A 83 -3.99 -2.86 3.81
CA TYR A 83 -2.79 -2.16 3.38
C TYR A 83 -2.14 -2.90 2.22
N PHE A 84 -2.10 -2.27 1.04
CA PHE A 84 -1.33 -2.71 -0.12
C PHE A 84 0.02 -2.02 -0.12
N LEU A 85 1.04 -2.76 0.33
CA LEU A 85 2.38 -2.24 0.61
C LEU A 85 3.41 -2.74 -0.39
N ALA A 86 4.30 -1.82 -0.78
CA ALA A 86 5.52 -2.16 -1.51
C ALA A 86 6.72 -1.36 -0.99
N ARG A 87 7.92 -1.87 -1.21
CA ARG A 87 9.16 -1.17 -0.84
C ARG A 87 9.42 0.09 -1.68
N ASN A 88 9.14 0.03 -2.98
CA ASN A 88 9.40 1.10 -3.94
C ASN A 88 8.10 1.61 -4.58
N ASN A 89 8.02 2.93 -4.81
CA ASN A 89 6.85 3.59 -5.39
C ASN A 89 6.42 3.03 -6.76
N CYS A 90 7.39 2.59 -7.58
CA CYS A 90 7.12 2.10 -8.93
C CYS A 90 6.21 0.86 -8.96
N PHE A 91 6.11 0.11 -7.86
CA PHE A 91 5.25 -1.07 -7.75
C PHE A 91 3.83 -0.76 -7.29
N LEU A 92 3.58 0.43 -6.73
CA LEU A 92 2.25 0.81 -6.24
C LEU A 92 1.26 1.03 -7.39
N LYS A 93 1.74 1.35 -8.59
CA LYS A 93 0.91 1.53 -9.78
C LYS A 93 0.16 0.24 -10.14
N ASP A 94 0.76 -0.92 -9.91
CA ASP A 94 0.14 -2.20 -10.26
C ASP A 94 -1.04 -2.50 -9.31
N PHE A 95 -0.90 -2.17 -8.02
CA PHE A 95 -2.01 -2.20 -7.08
C PHE A 95 -3.13 -1.24 -7.48
N LYS A 96 -2.76 -0.01 -7.88
CA LYS A 96 -3.71 1.01 -8.35
C LYS A 96 -4.54 0.46 -9.53
N SER A 97 -3.87 0.01 -10.58
CA SER A 97 -4.52 -0.55 -11.77
C SER A 97 -5.40 -1.76 -11.45
N HIS A 98 -4.95 -2.65 -10.57
CA HIS A 98 -5.73 -3.82 -10.17
C HIS A 98 -7.01 -3.43 -9.42
N LEU A 99 -6.90 -2.58 -8.40
CA LEU A 99 -8.06 -2.14 -7.60
C LEU A 99 -9.04 -1.30 -8.42
N MET A 100 -8.54 -0.51 -9.38
CA MET A 100 -9.39 0.19 -10.35
C MET A 100 -10.21 -0.76 -11.21
N LYS A 101 -9.59 -1.86 -11.71
CA LYS A 101 -10.30 -2.89 -12.49
C LYS A 101 -11.33 -3.67 -11.67
N MET A 102 -11.15 -3.74 -10.35
CA MET A 102 -12.16 -4.29 -9.44
C MET A 102 -13.29 -3.31 -9.12
N GLY A 103 -13.16 -2.02 -9.47
CA GLY A 103 -14.16 -1.00 -9.18
C GLY A 103 -14.29 -0.67 -7.69
N VAL A 104 -13.25 -0.93 -6.88
CA VAL A 104 -13.27 -0.70 -5.42
C VAL A 104 -12.59 0.61 -5.03
N MET A 105 -13.12 1.26 -3.98
CA MET A 105 -12.54 2.47 -3.42
C MET A 105 -11.24 2.16 -2.68
N TYR A 106 -10.18 2.87 -3.02
CA TYR A 106 -8.90 2.87 -2.30
C TYR A 106 -8.37 4.28 -2.07
N ARG A 107 -7.41 4.42 -1.13
CA ARG A 107 -6.55 5.59 -0.95
C ARG A 107 -5.17 5.30 -1.52
N TYR A 108 -4.60 6.23 -2.28
CA TYR A 108 -3.23 6.15 -2.77
C TYR A 108 -2.43 7.27 -2.13
N LYS A 109 -1.53 6.92 -1.20
CA LYS A 109 -0.80 7.90 -0.38
C LYS A 109 -1.74 8.96 0.21
N ASP A 110 -2.72 8.49 0.96
CA ASP A 110 -3.73 9.29 1.68
C ASP A 110 -4.76 10.02 0.79
N LYS A 111 -4.64 9.95 -0.55
CA LYS A 111 -5.62 10.54 -1.48
C LYS A 111 -6.63 9.50 -1.95
N THR A 112 -7.92 9.79 -1.83
CA THR A 112 -8.97 8.88 -2.33
C THR A 112 -8.91 8.73 -3.85
N SER A 113 -9.14 7.52 -4.32
CA SER A 113 -9.12 7.10 -5.73
C SER A 113 -10.20 7.77 -6.58
N ALA A 114 -11.36 8.05 -5.98
CA ALA A 114 -12.40 8.87 -6.57
C ALA A 114 -12.68 10.08 -5.68
N ALA A 115 -12.77 11.25 -6.30
CA ALA A 115 -12.98 12.51 -5.61
C ALA A 115 -14.33 13.13 -5.97
N GLN A 116 -15.02 13.68 -4.98
CA GLN A 116 -16.32 14.34 -5.16
C GLN A 116 -16.32 15.41 -6.27
N PRO A 117 -15.29 16.28 -6.40
CA PRO A 117 -15.23 17.25 -7.50
C PRO A 117 -15.21 16.62 -8.90
N MET A 118 -14.60 15.44 -9.07
CA MET A 118 -14.61 14.74 -10.36
C MET A 118 -16.00 14.15 -10.65
N MET A 119 -16.63 13.56 -9.63
CA MET A 119 -17.99 13.04 -9.76
C MET A 119 -18.98 14.12 -10.17
N ASP A 120 -18.88 15.30 -9.56
CA ASP A 120 -19.75 16.44 -9.88
C ASP A 120 -19.44 17.01 -11.27
N ALA A 121 -18.17 17.07 -11.67
CA ALA A 121 -17.78 17.46 -13.03
C ALA A 121 -18.39 16.51 -14.08
N ILE A 122 -18.29 15.19 -13.87
CA ILE A 122 -18.86 14.19 -14.79
C ILE A 122 -20.39 14.35 -14.87
N ARG A 123 -21.08 14.49 -13.73
CA ARG A 123 -22.53 14.71 -13.69
C ARG A 123 -22.93 15.98 -14.43
N LYS A 124 -22.22 17.08 -14.19
CA LYS A 124 -22.48 18.38 -14.79
C LYS A 124 -22.26 18.34 -16.31
N TYR A 125 -21.17 17.74 -16.77
CA TYR A 125 -20.90 17.55 -18.20
C TYR A 125 -21.98 16.71 -18.87
N GLU A 126 -22.32 15.55 -18.31
CA GLU A 126 -23.37 14.68 -18.88
C GLU A 126 -24.74 15.35 -18.90
N TRP A 127 -25.05 16.18 -17.91
CA TRP A 127 -26.26 17.00 -17.91
C TRP A 127 -26.26 18.02 -19.05
N TYR A 128 -25.18 18.78 -19.24
CA TYR A 128 -25.07 19.71 -20.36
C TYR A 128 -25.17 18.99 -21.72
N ARG A 129 -24.47 17.88 -21.89
CA ARG A 129 -24.44 17.07 -23.12
C ARG A 129 -25.82 16.54 -23.49
N LYS A 130 -26.55 15.95 -22.52
CA LYS A 130 -27.88 15.36 -22.76
C LYS A 130 -28.96 16.39 -23.05
N ASN A 131 -28.80 17.62 -22.55
CA ASN A 131 -29.76 18.70 -22.73
C ASN A 131 -29.35 19.68 -23.85
N ASN A 132 -28.27 19.40 -24.60
CA ASN A 132 -27.72 20.26 -25.66
C ASN A 132 -27.49 21.72 -25.19
N ILE A 133 -26.91 21.90 -24.01
CA ILE A 133 -26.68 23.22 -23.42
C ILE A 133 -25.27 23.73 -23.76
N GLU A 134 -25.17 24.89 -24.41
CA GLU A 134 -23.89 25.53 -24.80
C GLU A 134 -23.03 26.05 -23.62
N GLY A 135 -23.50 25.85 -22.39
CA GLY A 135 -22.89 26.32 -21.14
C GLY A 135 -21.55 25.68 -20.78
N ILE A 136 -21.18 24.54 -21.40
CA ILE A 136 -19.88 23.88 -21.14
C ILE A 136 -18.72 24.83 -21.45
N SER A 137 -18.85 25.62 -22.52
CA SER A 137 -17.84 26.57 -23.00
C SER A 137 -17.53 27.71 -22.01
N ARG A 138 -18.35 27.90 -20.98
CA ARG A 138 -18.19 28.95 -19.95
C ARG A 138 -17.76 28.38 -18.58
N ASP A 139 -17.75 27.06 -18.43
CA ASP A 139 -17.35 26.41 -17.18
C ASP A 139 -15.86 26.06 -17.19
N LEU A 140 -15.05 26.93 -16.58
CA LEU A 140 -13.60 26.76 -16.48
C LEU A 140 -13.18 25.44 -15.79
N ASN A 141 -14.00 24.93 -14.85
CA ASN A 141 -13.69 23.67 -14.17
C ASN A 141 -13.84 22.48 -15.12
N LEU A 142 -14.88 22.47 -15.96
CA LEU A 142 -15.06 21.44 -16.98
C LEU A 142 -14.03 21.58 -18.09
N ILE A 143 -13.77 22.80 -18.57
CA ILE A 143 -12.82 23.05 -19.66
C ILE A 143 -11.41 22.57 -19.31
N SER A 144 -10.98 22.76 -18.05
CA SER A 144 -9.66 22.29 -17.60
C SER A 144 -9.51 20.76 -17.57
N ARG A 145 -10.60 20.02 -17.72
CA ARG A 145 -10.64 18.54 -17.73
C ARG A 145 -10.87 17.95 -19.11
N LEU A 146 -11.20 18.75 -20.12
CA LEU A 146 -11.47 18.27 -21.47
C LEU A 146 -10.19 18.08 -22.26
N LYS A 147 -10.21 17.11 -23.19
CA LYS A 147 -9.18 16.99 -24.23
C LYS A 147 -9.11 18.27 -25.06
N LYS A 148 -7.94 18.49 -25.69
CA LYS A 148 -7.63 19.71 -26.46
C LYS A 148 -8.57 19.96 -27.64
N ASP A 149 -9.13 18.91 -28.23
CA ASP A 149 -10.11 18.97 -29.32
C ASP A 149 -11.52 19.37 -28.86
N ARG A 150 -11.78 19.36 -27.53
CA ARG A 150 -12.99 19.88 -26.87
C ARG A 150 -14.29 19.41 -27.51
N GLN A 151 -14.42 18.09 -27.72
CA GLN A 151 -15.67 17.52 -28.19
C GLN A 151 -16.76 17.58 -27.11
N PHE A 152 -17.82 18.34 -27.36
CA PHE A 152 -18.91 18.56 -26.39
C PHE A 152 -20.07 17.55 -26.51
N ASN A 153 -20.11 16.79 -27.60
CA ASN A 153 -21.20 15.84 -27.89
C ASN A 153 -20.85 14.39 -27.53
N ALA A 154 -19.56 14.09 -27.35
CA ALA A 154 -19.08 12.76 -26.99
C ALA A 154 -19.39 12.45 -25.51
N PRO A 155 -19.56 11.18 -25.12
CA PRO A 155 -19.66 10.81 -23.71
C PRO A 155 -18.46 11.31 -22.89
N TRP A 156 -18.65 11.57 -21.61
CA TRP A 156 -17.61 12.16 -20.75
C TRP A 156 -16.28 11.39 -20.77
N TYR A 157 -16.31 10.05 -20.87
CA TYR A 157 -15.13 9.19 -20.87
C TYR A 157 -14.31 9.28 -22.17
N GLU A 158 -14.90 9.83 -23.25
CA GLU A 158 -14.19 10.16 -24.48
C GLU A 158 -13.73 11.62 -24.48
N ALA A 159 -14.49 12.51 -23.86
CA ALA A 159 -14.26 13.95 -23.86
C ALA A 159 -13.23 14.43 -22.82
N PHE A 160 -13.14 13.78 -21.66
CA PHE A 160 -12.22 14.17 -20.59
C PHE A 160 -10.78 13.70 -20.90
N GLU A 161 -9.79 14.48 -20.49
CA GLU A 161 -8.37 14.13 -20.52
C GLU A 161 -8.06 13.16 -19.36
N MET A 162 -8.24 11.87 -19.62
CA MET A 162 -8.16 10.81 -18.62
C MET A 162 -7.71 9.49 -19.26
N GLU A 163 -6.98 8.66 -18.52
CA GLU A 163 -6.53 7.33 -18.94
C GLU A 163 -7.69 6.33 -19.00
N LEU A 164 -7.56 5.28 -19.83
CA LEU A 164 -8.62 4.28 -20.04
C LEU A 164 -9.03 3.59 -18.73
N ASP A 165 -8.08 3.12 -17.93
CA ASP A 165 -8.35 2.48 -16.63
C ASP A 165 -9.10 3.42 -15.68
N GLU A 166 -8.76 4.72 -15.68
CA GLU A 166 -9.43 5.73 -14.84
C GLU A 166 -10.84 6.02 -15.32
N SER A 167 -11.04 6.13 -16.63
CA SER A 167 -12.37 6.30 -17.19
C SER A 167 -13.28 5.10 -16.89
N ASN A 168 -12.77 3.87 -17.03
CA ASN A 168 -13.53 2.66 -16.68
C ASN A 168 -13.82 2.59 -15.19
N TYR A 169 -12.86 2.96 -14.34
CA TYR A 169 -13.06 3.00 -12.90
C TYR A 169 -14.20 3.94 -12.48
N TYR A 170 -14.22 5.17 -12.98
CA TYR A 170 -15.33 6.09 -12.70
C TYR A 170 -16.66 5.58 -13.29
N ARG A 171 -16.65 4.94 -14.47
CA ARG A 171 -17.85 4.30 -15.03
C ARG A 171 -18.40 3.22 -14.09
N ASP A 172 -17.54 2.40 -13.50
CA ASP A 172 -17.94 1.36 -12.55
C ASP A 172 -18.47 1.96 -11.25
N ILE A 173 -17.86 3.03 -10.73
CA ILE A 173 -18.38 3.77 -9.56
C ILE A 173 -19.81 4.27 -9.81
N PHE A 174 -20.06 4.89 -10.97
CA PHE A 174 -21.40 5.38 -11.32
C PHE A 174 -22.39 4.24 -11.50
N LYS A 175 -22.00 3.17 -12.21
CA LYS A 175 -22.84 2.00 -12.49
C LYS A 175 -23.24 1.28 -11.21
N ASN A 176 -22.28 1.07 -10.30
CA ASN A 176 -22.47 0.31 -9.06
C ASN A 176 -23.02 1.18 -7.92
N LYS A 177 -23.16 2.50 -8.12
CA LYS A 177 -23.55 3.47 -7.08
C LYS A 177 -22.64 3.38 -5.85
N THR A 178 -21.33 3.20 -6.08
CA THR A 178 -20.34 3.02 -5.02
C THR A 178 -20.33 4.22 -4.08
N ASP A 179 -20.36 3.97 -2.77
CA ASP A 179 -20.23 4.99 -1.74
C ASP A 179 -18.76 5.44 -1.65
N ILE A 180 -18.44 6.59 -2.25
CA ILE A 180 -17.08 7.11 -2.30
C ILE A 180 -16.59 7.66 -0.95
N THR A 181 -17.45 7.75 0.07
CA THR A 181 -17.06 8.17 1.42
C THR A 181 -16.47 7.01 2.22
N LYS A 182 -16.79 5.77 1.83
CA LYS A 182 -16.27 4.55 2.45
C LYS A 182 -15.06 4.06 1.67
N CYS A 183 -13.95 3.93 2.38
CA CYS A 183 -12.72 3.43 1.82
C CYS A 183 -11.93 2.72 2.93
N SER A 184 -11.69 1.43 2.77
CA SER A 184 -10.95 0.60 3.74
C SER A 184 -9.60 0.14 3.22
N ILE A 185 -9.26 0.47 1.97
CA ILE A 185 -8.03 0.04 1.31
C ILE A 185 -7.06 1.22 1.19
N ASP A 186 -5.84 1.06 1.65
CA ASP A 186 -4.73 2.01 1.46
C ASP A 186 -3.60 1.38 0.66
N ILE A 187 -3.17 2.08 -0.38
CA ILE A 187 -1.98 1.78 -1.18
C ILE A 187 -0.88 2.74 -0.76
N ASN A 188 0.22 2.21 -0.25
CA ASN A 188 1.35 3.03 0.16
C ASN A 188 2.68 2.28 0.10
N THR A 189 3.77 3.02 0.25
CA THR A 189 5.05 2.39 0.57
C THR A 189 5.05 1.90 2.02
N ILE A 190 5.88 0.92 2.32
CA ILE A 190 6.08 0.44 3.70
C ILE A 190 6.43 1.59 4.66
N HIS A 191 7.22 2.57 4.21
CA HIS A 191 7.60 3.73 5.00
C HIS A 191 6.40 4.63 5.30
N GLY A 192 5.53 4.83 4.32
CA GLY A 192 4.37 5.73 4.43
C GLY A 192 3.30 5.26 5.42
N VAL A 193 3.32 4.00 5.84
CA VAL A 193 2.36 3.44 6.83
C VAL A 193 2.98 3.16 8.19
N LYS A 194 4.23 3.59 8.43
CA LYS A 194 4.87 3.37 9.72
C LYS A 194 4.03 4.00 10.84
N GLY A 195 3.62 3.17 11.80
CA GLY A 195 2.76 3.57 12.92
C GLY A 195 1.29 3.21 12.72
N GLY A 196 0.83 3.03 11.49
CA GLY A 196 -0.52 2.56 11.16
C GLY A 196 -0.70 1.05 11.34
N GLU A 197 -1.92 0.57 11.07
CA GLU A 197 -2.31 -0.84 11.17
C GLU A 197 -3.59 -1.09 10.36
N ALA A 198 -3.72 -2.30 9.82
CA ALA A 198 -4.90 -2.75 9.07
C ALA A 198 -5.21 -4.21 9.42
N ASP A 199 -6.45 -4.66 9.18
CA ASP A 199 -6.84 -6.06 9.33
C ASP A 199 -5.95 -6.95 8.47
N ASN A 200 -5.74 -6.54 7.21
CA ASN A 200 -5.01 -7.29 6.21
C ASN A 200 -3.85 -6.47 5.64
N VAL A 201 -2.69 -7.11 5.46
CA VAL A 201 -1.57 -6.53 4.73
C VAL A 201 -1.31 -7.35 3.48
N VAL A 202 -1.48 -6.74 2.32
CA VAL A 202 -1.00 -7.24 1.04
C VAL A 202 0.40 -6.67 0.80
N LEU A 203 1.41 -7.54 0.83
CA LEU A 203 2.80 -7.15 0.70
C LEU A 203 3.38 -7.69 -0.59
N ARG A 204 3.80 -6.78 -1.47
CA ARG A 204 4.60 -7.16 -2.64
C ARG A 204 6.06 -7.31 -2.27
N MET A 205 6.63 -8.45 -2.65
CA MET A 205 8.02 -8.79 -2.33
C MET A 205 9.04 -8.32 -3.38
N ASP A 206 8.60 -7.77 -4.51
CA ASP A 206 9.49 -7.15 -5.49
C ASP A 206 10.21 -5.93 -4.91
N VAL A 207 11.48 -5.79 -5.27
CA VAL A 207 12.27 -4.59 -5.04
C VAL A 207 12.96 -4.16 -6.33
N THR A 208 13.33 -2.88 -6.43
CA THR A 208 14.18 -2.42 -7.55
C THR A 208 15.57 -3.05 -7.50
N LYS A 209 16.24 -3.19 -8.66
CA LYS A 209 17.64 -3.67 -8.73
C LYS A 209 18.58 -2.93 -7.78
N ARG A 210 18.40 -1.61 -7.62
CA ARG A 210 19.21 -0.78 -6.71
C ARG A 210 19.00 -1.14 -5.23
N VAL A 211 17.77 -1.44 -4.83
CA VAL A 211 17.50 -1.93 -3.47
C VAL A 211 18.07 -3.34 -3.31
N PHE A 212 17.87 -4.21 -4.29
CA PHE A 212 18.39 -5.57 -4.25
C PHE A 212 19.91 -5.63 -4.11
N SER A 213 20.65 -4.77 -4.83
CA SER A 213 22.12 -4.70 -4.69
C SER A 213 22.59 -4.27 -3.30
N ASN A 214 21.73 -3.65 -2.49
CA ASN A 214 22.06 -3.28 -1.12
C ASN A 214 21.94 -4.48 -0.16
N PHE A 215 21.31 -5.59 -0.55
CA PHE A 215 21.20 -6.76 0.34
C PHE A 215 22.58 -7.38 0.62
N ASP A 216 23.46 -7.38 -0.38
CA ASP A 216 24.83 -7.94 -0.27
C ASP A 216 25.90 -6.87 0.00
N HIS A 217 25.51 -5.60 0.11
CA HIS A 217 26.48 -4.50 0.21
C HIS A 217 27.14 -4.42 1.59
N SER A 218 26.34 -4.44 2.65
CA SER A 218 26.82 -4.51 4.03
C SER A 218 25.76 -5.13 4.94
N GLN A 219 26.18 -5.56 6.13
CA GLN A 219 25.22 -6.05 7.13
C GLN A 219 24.23 -4.96 7.55
N GLU A 220 24.66 -3.70 7.62
CA GLU A 220 23.80 -2.57 8.00
C GLU A 220 22.69 -2.34 6.98
N THR A 221 23.01 -2.39 5.69
CA THR A 221 22.01 -2.21 4.63
C THR A 221 21.02 -3.38 4.58
N LEU A 222 21.49 -4.62 4.83
CA LEU A 222 20.62 -5.78 4.98
C LEU A 222 19.69 -5.63 6.19
N ASP A 223 20.23 -5.26 7.35
CA ASP A 223 19.47 -5.03 8.58
C ASP A 223 18.38 -3.96 8.37
N SER A 224 18.70 -2.87 7.66
CA SER A 224 17.75 -1.81 7.30
C SER A 224 16.58 -2.33 6.46
N GLU A 225 16.87 -3.17 5.47
CA GLU A 225 15.85 -3.75 4.60
C GLU A 225 15.01 -4.83 5.31
N LEU A 226 15.62 -5.60 6.23
CA LEU A 226 14.90 -6.51 7.11
C LEU A 226 14.00 -5.78 8.10
N ARG A 227 14.42 -4.63 8.66
CA ARG A 227 13.56 -3.75 9.46
C ARG A 227 12.40 -3.21 8.64
N CYS A 228 12.64 -2.85 7.38
CA CYS A 228 11.57 -2.44 6.47
C CYS A 228 10.53 -3.57 6.31
N LEU A 229 10.98 -4.78 5.99
CA LEU A 229 10.10 -5.94 5.87
C LEU A 229 9.35 -6.22 7.18
N TYR A 230 10.04 -6.21 8.33
CA TYR A 230 9.42 -6.37 9.65
C TYR A 230 8.35 -5.31 9.94
N VAL A 231 8.60 -4.03 9.59
CA VAL A 231 7.59 -2.97 9.74
C VAL A 231 6.34 -3.30 8.93
N ALA A 232 6.50 -3.76 7.68
CA ALA A 232 5.37 -4.12 6.81
C ALA A 232 4.52 -5.25 7.42
N LEU A 233 5.16 -6.35 7.83
CA LEU A 233 4.47 -7.51 8.42
C LEU A 233 3.73 -7.14 9.70
N THR A 234 4.36 -6.33 10.55
CA THR A 234 3.77 -5.88 11.82
C THR A 234 2.68 -4.81 11.66
N ARG A 235 2.29 -4.45 10.44
CA ARG A 235 1.08 -3.63 10.19
C ARG A 235 -0.20 -4.47 10.21
N ALA A 236 -0.11 -5.79 10.04
CA ALA A 236 -1.26 -6.68 9.98
C ALA A 236 -1.82 -7.00 11.37
N LYS A 237 -3.15 -6.92 11.51
CA LYS A 237 -3.87 -7.40 12.70
C LYS A 237 -4.40 -8.81 12.54
N LYS A 238 -4.78 -9.24 11.34
CA LYS A 238 -5.42 -10.54 11.10
C LYS A 238 -4.67 -11.37 10.05
N ASN A 239 -4.42 -10.83 8.86
CA ASN A 239 -3.82 -11.62 7.78
C ASN A 239 -2.69 -10.88 7.06
N ILE A 240 -1.70 -11.65 6.62
CA ILE A 240 -0.65 -11.23 5.69
C ILE A 240 -0.85 -11.97 4.38
N HIS A 241 -0.85 -11.24 3.27
CA HIS A 241 -0.93 -11.75 1.91
C HIS A 241 0.39 -11.40 1.21
N ILE A 242 1.26 -12.39 1.07
CA ILE A 242 2.56 -12.25 0.40
C ILE A 242 2.37 -12.45 -1.09
N VAL A 243 2.78 -11.46 -1.89
CA VAL A 243 2.81 -11.56 -3.35
C VAL A 243 4.24 -11.79 -3.79
N HIS A 244 4.49 -12.95 -4.39
CA HIS A 244 5.81 -13.35 -4.84
C HIS A 244 6.39 -12.35 -5.86
N PRO A 245 7.72 -12.18 -5.89
CA PRO A 245 8.36 -11.31 -6.85
C PRO A 245 8.06 -11.75 -8.29
N SER A 246 7.60 -10.80 -9.09
CA SER A 246 7.46 -10.96 -10.55
C SER A 246 8.79 -10.93 -11.30
N SER A 247 9.85 -10.44 -10.65
CA SER A 247 11.21 -10.38 -11.18
C SER A 247 12.20 -11.16 -10.30
N LYS A 248 13.43 -11.35 -10.78
CA LYS A 248 14.51 -11.93 -9.95
C LYS A 248 14.92 -11.05 -8.76
N PHE A 249 14.47 -9.80 -8.71
CA PHE A 249 14.78 -8.86 -7.64
C PHE A 249 13.63 -8.82 -6.64
N GLY A 250 13.88 -9.32 -5.43
CA GLY A 250 12.89 -9.31 -4.38
C GLY A 250 13.42 -9.93 -3.10
N TYR A 251 12.61 -9.86 -2.06
CA TYR A 251 12.88 -10.51 -0.78
C TYR A 251 12.68 -12.04 -0.84
N GLY A 252 12.44 -12.62 -2.01
CA GLY A 252 12.22 -14.05 -2.20
C GLY A 252 13.34 -14.89 -1.59
N GLN A 253 14.61 -14.56 -1.88
CA GLN A 253 15.77 -15.26 -1.31
C GLN A 253 15.86 -15.15 0.22
N ILE A 254 15.38 -14.05 0.80
CA ILE A 254 15.35 -13.85 2.25
C ILE A 254 14.30 -14.75 2.92
N LEU A 255 13.21 -15.05 2.22
CA LEU A 255 12.15 -15.97 2.66
C LEU A 255 12.40 -17.45 2.30
N CYS A 256 13.09 -17.72 1.19
CA CYS A 256 13.26 -19.03 0.56
C CYS A 256 14.13 -20.04 1.33
N GLU A 257 14.63 -19.70 2.51
CA GLU A 257 15.18 -20.72 3.41
C GLU A 257 14.08 -21.57 4.07
N GLU A 258 12.79 -21.24 3.86
CA GLU A 258 11.68 -21.88 4.60
C GLU A 258 10.37 -22.11 3.79
N ILE A 259 10.39 -22.06 2.45
CA ILE A 259 9.26 -22.54 1.60
C ILE A 259 9.70 -23.81 0.86
#